data_AF-A0A679FTI7-F1
#
_entry.id   AF-A0A679FTI7-F1
#
_cell.length_a   1.000
_cell.length_b   1.000
_cell.length_c   1.000
_cell.angle_alpha   90.00
_cell.angle_beta   90.00
_cell.angle_gamma   90.00
#
_symmetry.space_group_name_H-M   'P 1'
#
loop_
_entity.id
_entity.type
_entity.pdbx_description
1 polymer ?
#
loop_
_entity_poly.entity_id
_entity_poly.type
_entity_poly.pdbx_seq_one_letter_code
_entity_poly.pdbx_strand_id
1 'polypeptide(L)'
;MLKTNRILYPKGIAIQAKEFARYIEPNDTCLVTVGKERERVYGCEGAPNGLDDAVMRLAWKADEPMTPDHLHVVLSTDRELGDEEILRYYAQRWTIECFFRQAKDQLKSDGTVFVTFGR
;
A
#
# COMPACT_ATOMS: atom_id res chain seq x y z
N MET A 1 -1.45 -12.85 -0.35
CA MET A 1 -0.73 -11.57 -0.51
C MET A 1 -1.05 -10.96 -1.86
N LEU A 2 -1.41 -9.66 -1.92
CA LEU A 2 -1.31 -8.92 -3.18
C LEU A 2 0.14 -9.04 -3.67
N LYS A 3 0.34 -9.35 -4.95
CA LYS A 3 1.65 -9.18 -5.56
C LYS A 3 1.99 -7.69 -5.42
N THR A 4 2.85 -7.34 -4.46
CA THR A 4 3.48 -6.02 -4.34
C THR A 4 4.46 -5.79 -5.49
N ASN A 5 4.00 -6.04 -6.73
CA ASN A 5 4.64 -5.73 -8.01
C ASN A 5 4.39 -4.26 -8.37
N ARG A 6 4.39 -3.37 -7.37
CA ARG A 6 4.37 -1.93 -7.66
C ARG A 6 5.79 -1.50 -7.91
N ILE A 7 6.03 -0.97 -9.11
CA ILE A 7 7.30 -0.33 -9.46
C ILE A 7 7.24 1.10 -8.93
N LEU A 8 8.27 1.44 -8.18
CA LEU A 8 8.56 2.75 -7.62
C LEU A 8 9.58 3.46 -8.50
N TYR A 9 9.58 4.78 -8.47
CA TYR A 9 10.57 5.61 -9.15
C TYR A 9 11.27 6.58 -8.19
N PRO A 10 11.84 6.13 -7.06
CA PRO A 10 12.62 6.99 -6.19
C PRO A 10 13.76 7.60 -7.00
N LYS A 11 13.84 8.93 -7.02
CA LYS A 11 14.86 9.69 -7.79
C LYS A 11 14.91 9.31 -9.28
N GLY A 12 13.78 8.88 -9.86
CA GLY A 12 13.66 8.50 -11.28
C GLY A 12 14.14 7.09 -11.62
N ILE A 13 14.55 6.27 -10.65
CA ILE A 13 15.04 4.90 -10.88
C ILE A 13 13.90 3.90 -10.63
N ALA A 14 13.56 3.11 -11.65
CA ALA A 14 12.56 2.06 -11.54
C ALA A 14 13.04 0.93 -10.59
N ILE A 15 12.35 0.72 -9.47
CA ILE A 15 12.63 -0.35 -8.50
C ILE A 15 11.34 -0.93 -7.95
N GLN A 16 11.27 -2.24 -7.72
CA GLN A 16 10.10 -2.84 -7.08
C GLN A 16 9.99 -2.41 -5.62
N ALA A 17 8.77 -2.13 -5.15
CA ALA A 17 8.53 -1.74 -3.75
C ALA A 17 9.10 -2.74 -2.74
N LYS A 18 9.00 -4.04 -3.05
CA LYS A 18 9.55 -5.10 -2.20
C LYS A 18 11.07 -5.05 -2.11
N GLU A 19 11.74 -4.77 -3.22
CA GLU A 19 13.20 -4.66 -3.25
C GLU A 19 13.65 -3.38 -2.56
N PHE A 20 12.94 -2.27 -2.79
CA PHE A 20 13.24 -1.00 -2.13
C PHE A 20 13.05 -1.06 -0.61
N ALA A 21 12.01 -1.76 -0.15
CA ALA A 21 11.73 -1.96 1.28
C ALA A 21 12.88 -2.59 2.07
N ARG A 22 13.77 -3.34 1.41
CA ARG A 22 14.92 -3.99 2.06
C ARG A 22 16.00 -2.99 2.47
N TYR A 23 15.97 -1.79 1.90
CA TYR A 23 16.92 -0.72 2.17
C TYR A 23 16.38 0.31 3.18
N ILE A 24 15.15 0.13 3.67
CA ILE A 24 14.51 1.06 4.60
C ILE A 24 14.75 0.58 6.02
N GLU A 25 15.41 1.40 6.82
CA GLU A 25 15.62 1.11 8.23
C GLU A 25 14.47 1.70 9.08
N PRO A 26 14.21 1.16 10.29
CA PRO A 26 13.21 1.72 11.19
C PRO A 26 13.38 3.22 11.47
N ASN A 27 14.63 3.70 11.51
CA ASN A 27 14.96 5.11 11.74
C ASN A 27 14.57 6.02 10.57
N ASP A 28 14.38 5.46 9.37
CA ASP A 28 13.90 6.19 8.19
C ASP A 28 12.37 6.30 8.16
N THR A 29 11.68 5.70 9.14
CA THR A 29 10.21 5.67 9.19
C THR A 29 9.64 6.57 10.28
N CYS A 30 8.48 7.14 10.00
CA CYS A 30 7.67 7.84 10.97
C CYS A 30 6.62 6.87 11.57
N LEU A 31 6.45 6.89 12.89
CA LEU A 31 5.39 6.14 13.54
C LEU A 31 4.10 6.97 13.52
N VAL A 32 3.07 6.44 12.89
CA VAL A 32 1.75 7.07 12.76
C VAL A 32 0.72 6.19 13.48
N THR A 33 -0.26 6.82 14.15
CA THR A 33 -1.33 6.08 14.85
C THR A 33 -2.63 6.26 14.09
N VAL A 34 -3.18 5.17 13.56
CA VAL A 34 -4.43 5.18 12.79
C VAL A 34 -5.50 4.49 13.63
N GLY A 35 -6.29 5.30 14.34
CA GLY A 35 -7.29 4.79 15.29
C GLY A 35 -6.64 4.10 16.50
N LYS A 36 -6.68 2.77 16.54
CA LYS A 36 -6.07 1.94 17.61
C LYS A 36 -4.79 1.24 17.17
N GLU A 37 -4.47 1.26 15.88
CA GLU A 37 -3.29 0.60 15.33
C GLU A 37 -2.16 1.61 15.13
N ARG A 38 -0.92 1.15 15.32
CA ARG A 38 0.28 1.95 15.05
C ARG A 38 0.99 1.39 13.84
N GLU A 39 1.39 2.25 12.93
CA GLU A 39 2.02 1.91 11.67
C GLU A 39 3.32 2.68 11.51
N ARG A 40 4.35 2.02 10.99
CA ARG A 40 5.60 2.65 10.55
C ARG A 40 5.45 3.02 9.09
N VAL A 41 5.76 4.26 8.76
CA VAL A 41 5.48 4.83 7.45
C VAL A 41 6.75 5.45 6.90
N TYR A 42 7.12 5.04 5.70
CA TYR A 42 8.15 5.68 4.90
C TYR A 42 7.52 6.46 3.75
N GLY A 43 7.87 7.74 3.66
CA GLY A 43 7.48 8.62 2.56
C GLY A 43 8.38 8.41 1.35
N CYS A 44 7.83 7.93 0.23
CA CYS A 44 8.52 7.95 -1.04
C CYS A 44 8.02 9.13 -1.86
N GLU A 45 8.89 10.11 -2.09
CA GLU A 45 8.67 11.18 -3.04
C GLU A 45 9.03 10.68 -4.44
N GLY A 46 8.05 10.61 -5.34
CA GLY A 46 8.26 10.15 -6.70
C GLY A 46 7.05 9.41 -7.26
N ALA A 47 6.49 9.97 -8.34
CA ALA A 47 5.35 9.44 -9.05
C ALA A 47 5.62 8.05 -9.66
N PRO A 48 4.69 7.07 -9.53
CA PRO A 48 4.66 5.96 -10.47
C PRO A 48 4.13 6.45 -11.83
N ASN A 49 4.95 6.36 -12.88
CA ASN A 49 4.56 6.54 -14.28
C ASN A 49 3.66 7.76 -14.60
N GLY A 50 4.19 8.97 -14.48
CA GLY A 50 3.57 10.15 -15.10
C GLY A 50 2.37 10.76 -14.36
N LEU A 51 2.02 10.28 -13.16
CA LEU A 51 1.23 11.07 -12.22
C LEU A 51 2.15 12.05 -11.48
N ASP A 52 2.50 13.15 -12.15
CA ASP A 52 3.02 14.33 -11.45
C ASP A 52 2.12 14.58 -10.23
N ASP A 53 2.70 14.68 -9.04
CA ASP A 53 2.02 14.89 -7.75
C ASP A 53 1.52 13.66 -6.97
N ALA A 54 1.71 12.42 -7.43
CA ALA A 54 1.38 11.27 -6.59
C ALA A 54 2.35 11.09 -5.41
N VAL A 55 1.78 11.00 -4.21
CA VAL A 55 2.44 10.73 -2.95
C VAL A 55 2.33 9.25 -2.64
N MET A 56 3.48 8.58 -2.49
CA MET A 56 3.50 7.16 -2.16
C MET A 56 4.02 6.94 -0.75
N ARG A 57 3.37 6.02 -0.04
CA ARG A 57 3.73 5.60 1.32
C ARG A 57 3.95 4.10 1.36
N LEU A 58 5.05 3.72 1.99
CA LEU A 58 5.38 2.34 2.31
C LEU A 58 5.09 2.19 3.81
N ALA A 59 4.19 1.28 4.16
CA ALA A 59 3.69 1.12 5.52
C ALA A 59 3.85 -0.32 6.03
N TRP A 60 4.14 -0.44 7.32
CA TRP A 60 4.19 -1.69 8.07
C TRP A 60 3.48 -1.50 9.41
N LYS A 61 2.85 -2.54 9.96
CA LYS A 61 2.39 -2.46 11.33
C LYS A 61 3.59 -2.34 12.28
N ALA A 62 3.44 -1.56 13.34
CA ALA A 62 4.52 -1.32 14.29
C ALA A 62 4.96 -2.59 15.06
N ASP A 63 4.06 -3.57 15.17
CA ASP A 63 4.29 -4.87 15.82
C ASP A 63 4.80 -5.94 14.85
N GLU A 64 4.78 -5.67 13.54
CA GLU A 64 5.23 -6.60 12.52
C GLU A 64 6.66 -6.29 12.08
N PRO A 65 7.43 -7.30 11.63
CA PRO A 65 8.77 -7.05 11.14
C PRO A 65 8.69 -6.28 9.82
N MET A 66 9.64 -5.35 9.61
CA MET A 66 9.77 -4.56 8.38
C MET A 66 10.32 -5.41 7.21
N THR A 67 9.61 -6.48 6.88
CA THR A 67 9.92 -7.35 5.75
C THR A 67 8.99 -7.01 4.58
N PRO A 68 9.39 -7.33 3.34
CA PRO A 68 8.56 -7.12 2.16
C PRO A 68 7.26 -7.93 2.14
N ASP A 69 7.09 -8.88 3.08
CA ASP A 69 5.87 -9.68 3.24
C ASP A 69 4.75 -8.90 3.93
N HIS A 70 5.13 -8.10 4.95
CA HIS A 70 4.23 -7.23 5.72
C HIS A 70 4.17 -5.80 5.15
N LEU A 71 4.71 -5.58 3.95
CA LEU A 71 4.71 -4.28 3.32
C LEU A 71 3.36 -3.97 2.68
N HIS A 72 2.79 -2.83 3.07
CA HIS A 72 1.63 -2.23 2.44
C HIS A 72 2.06 -0.97 1.67
N VAL A 73 1.61 -0.85 0.42
CA VAL A 73 1.92 0.31 -0.43
C VAL A 73 0.66 1.12 -0.63
N VAL A 74 0.66 2.33 -0.08
CA VAL A 74 -0.43 3.29 -0.22
C VAL A 74 -0.02 4.36 -1.22
N LEU A 75 -0.94 4.70 -2.13
CA LEU A 75 -0.76 5.75 -3.11
C LEU A 75 -1.87 6.78 -2.89
N SER A 76 -1.48 8.02 -2.68
CA SER A 76 -2.36 9.19 -2.67
C SER A 76 -2.00 10.08 -3.84
N THR A 77 -2.98 10.70 -4.48
CA THR A 77 -2.78 11.80 -5.43
C THR A 77 -3.05 13.16 -4.78
N ASP A 78 -3.52 13.13 -3.54
CA ASP A 78 -3.86 14.31 -2.76
C ASP A 78 -2.68 14.63 -1.84
N ARG A 79 -2.07 15.81 -2.04
CA ARG A 79 -0.92 16.31 -1.28
C ARG A 79 -1.32 17.05 -0.01
N GLU A 80 -2.58 17.46 0.11
CA GLU A 80 -3.06 18.21 1.26
C GLU A 80 -3.34 17.27 2.45
N LEU A 81 -3.53 15.98 2.18
CA LEU A 81 -3.73 14.96 3.20
C LEU A 81 -2.42 14.58 3.90
N GLY A 82 -2.45 14.62 5.22
CA GLY A 82 -1.37 14.09 6.06
C GLY A 82 -1.31 12.56 6.04
N ASP A 83 -0.20 12.00 6.52
CA ASP A 83 0.05 10.56 6.50
C ASP A 83 -1.02 9.76 7.26
N GLU A 84 -1.49 10.27 8.39
CA GLU A 84 -2.58 9.65 9.16
C GLU A 84 -3.89 9.60 8.38
N GLU A 85 -4.25 10.68 7.69
CA GLU A 85 -5.49 10.74 6.92
C GLU A 85 -5.45 9.81 5.72
N ILE A 86 -4.34 9.81 4.99
CA ILE A 86 -4.10 8.90 3.87
C ILE A 86 -4.24 7.44 4.33
N LEU A 87 -3.60 7.07 5.44
CA LEU A 87 -3.69 5.72 5.98
C LEU A 87 -5.08 5.39 6.50
N ARG A 88 -5.78 6.34 7.14
CA ARG A 88 -7.16 6.17 7.60
C ARG A 88 -8.12 5.89 6.45
N TYR A 89 -8.01 6.65 5.36
CA TYR A 89 -8.77 6.39 4.13
C TYR A 89 -8.42 5.03 3.54
N TYR A 90 -7.14 4.67 3.53
CA TYR A 90 -6.69 3.37 3.02
C TYR A 90 -7.16 2.20 3.88
N ALA A 91 -7.19 2.33 5.21
CA ALA A 91 -7.66 1.31 6.14
C ALA A 91 -9.14 0.93 5.87
N GLN A 92 -10.00 1.93 5.63
CA GLN A 92 -11.40 1.68 5.25
C GLN A 92 -11.51 0.96 3.90
N ARG A 93 -10.70 1.35 2.92
CA ARG A 93 -10.64 0.70 1.61
C ARG A 93 -10.11 -0.73 1.69
N TRP A 94 -9.13 -0.98 2.56
CA TRP A 94 -8.53 -2.30 2.75
C TRP A 94 -9.54 -3.33 3.23
N THR A 95 -10.44 -2.96 4.14
CA THR A 95 -11.55 -3.82 4.57
C THR A 95 -12.39 -4.28 3.37
N ILE A 96 -12.72 -3.36 2.47
CA ILE A 96 -13.49 -3.64 1.25
C ILE A 96 -12.70 -4.55 0.30
N GLU A 97 -11.40 -4.28 0.10
CA GLU A 97 -10.56 -5.10 -0.77
C GLU A 97 -10.36 -6.52 -0.23
N CYS A 98 -10.17 -6.67 1.08
CA CYS A 98 -10.11 -7.96 1.76
C CYS A 98 -11.42 -8.74 1.62
N PHE A 99 -12.57 -8.08 1.68
CA PHE A 99 -13.86 -8.71 1.42
C PHE A 99 -13.95 -9.23 -0.03
N PHE A 100 -13.65 -8.38 -1.02
CA PHE A 100 -13.67 -8.81 -2.42
C PHE A 100 -12.64 -9.90 -2.74
N ARG A 101 -11.50 -9.91 -2.04
CA ARG A 101 -10.49 -10.96 -2.17
C ARG A 101 -11.03 -12.29 -1.66
N GLN A 102 -11.60 -12.31 -0.47
CA GLN A 102 -12.23 -13.51 0.09
C GLN A 102 -13.37 -14.01 -0.80
N ALA A 103 -14.22 -13.10 -1.29
CA ALA A 103 -15.28 -13.46 -2.23
C ALA A 103 -14.73 -14.08 -3.53
N LYS A 104 -13.66 -13.52 -4.11
CA LYS A 104 -13.00 -14.08 -5.30
C LYS A 104 -12.32 -15.41 -5.03
N ASP A 105 -11.72 -15.60 -3.86
CA ASP A 105 -11.09 -16.86 -3.48
C ASP A 105 -12.13 -17.97 -3.33
N GLN A 106 -13.25 -17.67 -2.65
CA GLN A 106 -14.39 -18.58 -2.54
C GLN A 106 -15.04 -18.89 -3.89
N LEU A 107 -15.15 -17.91 -4.79
CA LEU A 107 -15.63 -18.12 -6.17
C LEU A 107 -14.68 -19.01 -6.98
N LYS A 108 -13.36 -18.89 -6.80
CA LYS A 108 -12.37 -19.72 -7.52
C LYS A 108 -12.43 -21.18 -7.11
N SER A 109 -12.79 -21.46 -5.85
CA SER A 109 -13.05 -22.83 -5.39
C SER A 109 -14.34 -23.45 -5.95
N ASP A 110 -15.26 -22.66 -6.51
CA ASP A 110 -16.58 -23.13 -6.97
C ASP A 110 -16.77 -23.10 -8.51
N GLY A 111 -15.81 -22.54 -9.25
CA GLY A 111 -15.83 -22.50 -10.73
C GLY A 111 -15.92 -21.08 -11.30
N THR A 112 -15.38 -20.89 -12.51
CA THR A 112 -15.16 -19.58 -13.15
C THR A 112 -16.44 -18.73 -13.25
N VAL A 113 -16.49 -17.63 -12.49
CA VAL A 113 -17.49 -16.57 -12.67
C VAL A 113 -16.81 -15.32 -13.22
N PHE A 114 -17.27 -14.86 -14.39
CA PHE A 114 -16.94 -13.55 -14.93
C PHE A 114 -17.74 -12.49 -14.17
N VAL A 115 -17.06 -11.58 -13.48
CA VAL A 115 -17.70 -10.41 -12.90
C VAL A 115 -17.56 -9.26 -13.88
N THR A 116 -18.60 -8.99 -14.67
CA THR A 116 -18.73 -7.76 -15.46
C THR A 116 -19.31 -6.66 -14.57
N PHE A 117 -18.60 -5.55 -14.44
CA PHE A 117 -19.16 -4.32 -13.87
C PHE A 117 -19.60 -3.43 -15.05
N GLY A 118 -20.91 -3.31 -15.28
CA GLY A 118 -21.53 -2.16 -15.95
C GLY A 118 -21.84 -1.08 -14.90
N ARG A 119 -21.86 0.22 -15.19
CA ARG A 119 -22.06 0.94 -16.46
C ARG A 119 -20.86 1.77 -16.86
#